data_AF-X6P2K8-F1
#
_entry.id   AF-X6P2K8-F1
#
_cell.length_a   1.000
_cell.length_b   1.000
_cell.length_c   1.000
_cell.angle_alpha   90.00
_cell.angle_beta   90.00
_cell.angle_gamma   90.00
#
_symmetry.space_group_name_H-M   'P 1'
#
loop_
_entity.id
_entity.type
_entity.pdbx_description
1 polymer ?
#
loop_
_entity_poly.entity_id
_entity_poly.type
_entity_poly.pdbx_seq_one_letter_code
_entity_poly.pdbx_strand_id
1 'polypeptide(L)'
;MLVDYLCGYDADDNEGKEEDWSEISAEQISALIIAGDALGSDFPISSNKSGGGSDFEDEYSLEAQQQRDEIANTLAQRLKELDNWIALLCASLDVYLMPGKHDPSNLLLPQPPIHPCLLPWSHSFDTFHSVSNPFQIEIDAIEFCLFVELFCCY
;
A
#
# COMPACT_ATOMS: atom_id res chain seq x y z
N MET A 1 -1.48 16.50 -1.61
CA MET A 1 -2.94 16.59 -1.39
C MET A 1 -3.45 15.69 -0.25
N LEU A 2 -3.05 14.42 -0.08
CA LEU A 2 -3.39 13.68 1.16
C LEU A 2 -2.30 13.78 2.23
N VAL A 3 -1.04 13.48 1.84
CA VAL A 3 0.10 13.58 2.77
C VAL A 3 0.27 15.01 3.27
N ASP A 4 0.12 16.01 2.41
CA ASP A 4 0.20 17.41 2.82
C ASP A 4 -0.88 17.78 3.85
N TYR A 5 -2.13 17.34 3.66
CA TYR A 5 -3.23 17.57 4.63
C TYR A 5 -2.93 16.88 5.98
N LEU A 6 -2.56 15.59 5.95
CA LEU A 6 -2.27 14.82 7.16
C LEU A 6 -0.99 15.28 7.89
N CYS A 7 -0.05 15.88 7.17
CA CYS A 7 1.15 16.49 7.74
C CYS A 7 0.95 17.98 8.12
N GLY A 8 -0.24 18.55 7.91
CA GLY A 8 -0.56 19.94 8.26
C GLY A 8 0.07 21.01 7.37
N TYR A 9 0.44 20.65 6.14
CA TYR A 9 1.04 21.55 5.14
C TYR A 9 0.03 22.29 4.27
N ASP A 10 -1.28 22.12 4.48
CA ASP A 10 -2.28 22.92 3.76
C ASP A 10 -2.11 24.40 4.13
N ALA A 11 -1.54 25.13 3.18
CA ALA A 11 -1.30 26.56 3.25
C ALA A 11 -2.65 27.29 3.31
N ASP A 12 -2.71 28.22 4.24
CA ASP A 12 -3.80 29.13 4.61
C ASP A 12 -4.16 30.15 3.49
N ASP A 13 -4.31 29.68 2.24
CA ASP A 13 -4.44 30.52 1.05
C ASP A 13 -5.85 30.49 0.41
N ASN A 14 -6.91 30.25 1.19
CA ASN A 14 -8.29 30.40 0.69
C ASN A 14 -9.06 31.50 1.45
N GLU A 15 -8.87 32.72 0.97
CA GLU A 15 -9.79 33.84 1.16
C GLU A 15 -11.14 33.48 0.49
N GLY A 16 -12.04 32.89 1.29
CA GLY A 16 -13.48 32.77 0.99
C GLY A 16 -13.91 31.55 0.19
N LYS A 17 -14.46 30.55 0.91
CA LYS A 17 -15.71 29.84 0.57
C LYS A 17 -16.17 28.98 1.74
N GLU A 18 -17.39 29.25 2.20
CA GLU A 18 -18.18 28.36 3.04
C GLU A 18 -18.35 27.00 2.36
N GLU A 19 -17.95 25.89 2.99
CA GLU A 19 -18.70 24.62 2.89
C GLU A 19 -18.73 23.90 4.23
N ASP A 20 -19.95 23.54 4.60
CA ASP A 20 -20.41 22.96 5.87
C ASP A 20 -20.05 21.46 5.92
N TRP A 21 -18.79 21.16 6.19
CA TRP A 21 -18.36 19.92 6.82
C TRP A 21 -17.48 20.35 7.97
N SER A 22 -17.84 19.97 9.19
CA SER A 22 -17.01 20.17 10.38
C SER A 22 -15.56 19.85 10.02
N GLU A 23 -14.75 20.89 9.88
CA GLU A 23 -13.36 20.84 9.42
C GLU A 23 -12.59 20.04 10.47
N ILE A 24 -12.49 18.72 10.26
CA ILE A 24 -11.70 17.87 11.14
C ILE A 24 -10.27 18.36 10.96
N SER A 25 -9.71 18.96 12.00
CA SER A 25 -8.30 19.34 11.99
C SER A 25 -7.48 18.06 11.89
N ALA A 26 -6.44 18.05 11.06
CA ALA A 26 -5.54 16.91 10.94
C ALA A 26 -4.92 16.51 12.30
N GLU A 27 -4.84 17.45 13.25
CA GLU A 27 -4.40 17.21 14.64
C GLU A 27 -5.28 16.23 15.41
N GLN A 28 -6.53 16.04 15.00
CA GLN A 28 -7.47 15.12 15.66
C GLN A 28 -7.37 13.68 15.15
N ILE A 29 -6.55 13.43 14.12
CA ILE A 29 -6.36 12.10 13.53
C ILE A 29 -5.25 11.39 14.31
N SER A 30 -5.60 10.34 15.06
CA SER A 30 -4.63 9.60 15.88
C SER A 30 -3.80 8.58 15.08
N ALA A 31 -4.40 7.94 14.07
CA ALA A 31 -3.75 6.91 13.27
C ALA A 31 -4.31 6.80 11.85
N LEU A 32 -3.49 6.30 10.93
CA LEU A 32 -3.86 5.95 9.56
C LEU A 32 -3.71 4.45 9.33
N ILE A 33 -4.75 3.81 8.80
CA ILE A 33 -4.70 2.41 8.38
C ILE A 33 -4.81 2.34 6.86
N ILE A 34 -3.77 1.81 6.22
CA ILE A 34 -3.71 1.51 4.79
C ILE A 34 -4.10 0.05 4.59
N ALA A 35 -5.31 -0.17 4.06
CA ALA A 35 -5.93 -1.47 3.93
C ALA A 35 -5.74 -2.06 2.51
N GLY A 36 -4.55 -2.60 2.23
CA GLY A 36 -4.23 -3.35 1.02
C GLY A 36 -4.15 -2.55 -0.28
N ASP A 37 -3.66 -3.23 -1.33
CA ASP A 37 -3.54 -2.75 -2.70
C ASP A 37 -2.77 -1.42 -2.82
N ALA A 38 -1.75 -1.26 -1.97
CA ALA A 38 -0.95 -0.05 -1.88
C ALA A 38 -0.13 0.23 -3.16
N LEU A 39 0.10 -0.81 -3.98
CA LEU A 39 0.79 -0.72 -5.27
C LEU A 39 -0.15 -0.52 -6.47
N GLY A 40 -1.47 -0.52 -6.24
CA GLY A 40 -2.50 -0.40 -7.26
C GLY A 40 -3.07 -1.76 -7.72
N SER A 41 -4.34 -1.74 -8.16
CA SER A 41 -5.10 -2.93 -8.57
C SER A 41 -4.58 -3.62 -9.84
N ASP A 42 -3.77 -2.91 -10.62
CA ASP A 42 -3.24 -3.40 -11.89
C ASP A 42 -1.90 -4.14 -11.72
N PHE A 43 -1.49 -4.38 -10.47
CA PHE A 43 -0.22 -5.01 -10.12
C PHE A 43 -0.39 -6.47 -9.65
N PRO A 44 0.48 -7.43 -10.06
CA PRO A 44 1.50 -7.29 -11.09
C PRO A 44 0.86 -7.07 -12.47
N ILE A 45 1.52 -6.24 -13.30
CA ILE A 45 1.08 -5.97 -14.67
C ILE A 45 1.05 -7.30 -15.43
N SER A 46 -0.11 -7.92 -15.49
CA SER A 46 -0.33 -9.06 -16.37
C SER A 46 -0.38 -8.50 -17.77
N SER A 47 0.73 -8.60 -18.51
CA SER A 47 0.67 -8.43 -19.95
C SER A 47 -0.45 -9.33 -20.46
N ASN A 48 -1.39 -8.80 -21.23
CA ASN A 48 -2.37 -9.61 -21.93
C ASN A 48 -1.66 -10.50 -22.96
N LYS A 49 -1.05 -11.61 -22.52
CA LYS A 49 -0.76 -12.75 -23.39
C LYS A 49 -2.00 -13.63 -23.36
N SER A 50 -3.02 -13.21 -24.11
CA SER A 50 -4.03 -14.12 -24.64
C SER A 50 -3.32 -15.04 -25.65
N GLY A 51 -2.73 -16.11 -25.15
CA GLY A 51 -1.98 -17.07 -25.97
C GLY A 51 -2.01 -18.44 -25.33
N GLY A 52 -3.03 -19.23 -25.66
CA GLY A 52 -3.00 -20.66 -25.40
C GLY A 52 -2.02 -21.37 -26.33
N GLY A 53 -1.19 -22.25 -25.78
CA GLY A 53 -0.53 -23.33 -26.53
C GLY A 53 0.99 -23.43 -26.40
N SER A 54 1.42 -24.61 -25.91
CA SER A 54 2.71 -25.33 -26.00
C SER A 54 3.97 -24.87 -25.24
N ASP A 55 4.26 -25.60 -24.16
CA ASP A 55 5.45 -26.45 -23.92
C ASP A 55 6.87 -25.84 -23.91
N PHE A 56 7.34 -25.60 -22.67
CA PHE A 56 8.72 -25.78 -22.15
C PHE A 56 9.88 -24.93 -22.71
N GLU A 57 9.82 -24.38 -23.92
CA GLU A 57 10.96 -23.63 -24.52
C GLU A 57 10.81 -22.09 -24.44
N ASP A 58 9.58 -21.56 -24.33
CA ASP A 58 9.33 -20.11 -24.33
C ASP A 58 9.70 -19.42 -23.00
N GLU A 59 9.80 -20.16 -21.90
CA GLU A 59 10.06 -19.64 -20.55
C GLU A 59 11.49 -19.08 -20.40
N TYR A 60 12.44 -19.54 -21.22
CA TYR A 60 13.84 -19.07 -21.26
C TYR A 60 14.14 -18.13 -22.44
N SER A 61 13.12 -17.68 -23.16
CA SER A 61 13.32 -16.72 -24.25
C SER A 61 13.85 -15.38 -23.73
N LEU A 62 14.70 -14.72 -24.54
CA LEU A 62 15.24 -13.40 -24.20
C LEU A 62 14.12 -12.37 -23.98
N GLU A 63 13.02 -12.50 -24.70
CA GLU A 63 11.82 -11.65 -24.57
C GLU A 63 11.10 -11.90 -23.24
N ALA A 64 10.94 -13.15 -22.80
CA ALA A 64 10.40 -13.47 -21.48
C ALA A 64 11.29 -12.94 -20.35
N GLN A 65 12.62 -13.00 -20.52
CA GLN A 65 13.57 -12.44 -19.56
C GLN A 65 13.46 -10.92 -19.47
N GLN A 66 13.45 -10.22 -20.62
CA GLN A 66 13.28 -8.76 -20.69
C GLN A 66 11.97 -8.32 -20.03
N GLN A 67 10.89 -9.05 -20.27
CA GLN A 67 9.59 -8.74 -19.68
C GLN A 67 9.60 -8.92 -18.15
N ARG A 68 10.26 -9.95 -17.62
CA ARG A 68 10.42 -10.15 -16.17
C ARG A 68 11.26 -9.04 -15.54
N ASP A 69 12.32 -8.63 -16.22
CA ASP A 69 13.18 -7.53 -15.77
C ASP A 69 12.42 -6.21 -15.76
N GLU A 70 11.58 -5.93 -16.78
CA GLU A 70 10.73 -4.75 -16.83
C GLU A 70 9.71 -4.73 -15.67
N ILE A 71 8.99 -5.84 -15.44
CA ILE A 71 8.04 -5.96 -14.32
C ILE A 71 8.75 -5.78 -12.97
N ALA A 72 9.91 -6.40 -12.79
CA ALA A 72 10.70 -6.27 -11.56
C ALA A 72 11.16 -4.83 -11.33
N ASN A 73 11.60 -4.13 -12.38
CA ASN A 73 12.00 -2.72 -12.30
C ASN A 73 10.80 -1.81 -11.96
N THR A 74 9.64 -2.02 -12.58
CA THR A 74 8.42 -1.27 -12.25
C THR A 74 8.00 -1.51 -10.80
N LEU A 75 8.02 -2.77 -10.33
CA LEU A 75 7.71 -3.10 -8.93
C LEU A 75 8.66 -2.38 -7.97
N ALA A 76 9.96 -2.42 -8.23
CA ALA A 76 10.96 -1.78 -7.39
C ALA A 76 10.76 -0.26 -7.33
N GLN A 77 10.40 0.37 -8.45
CA GLN A 77 10.08 1.81 -8.50
C GLN A 77 8.84 2.13 -7.67
N ARG A 78 7.76 1.36 -7.81
CA ARG A 78 6.51 1.57 -7.05
C ARG A 78 6.68 1.37 -5.56
N LEU A 79 7.38 0.31 -5.16
CA LEU A 79 7.71 0.08 -3.75
C LEU A 79 8.53 1.23 -3.17
N LYS A 80 9.49 1.77 -3.92
CA LYS A 80 10.28 2.91 -3.48
C LYS A 80 9.44 4.17 -3.32
N GLU A 81 8.53 4.44 -4.25
CA GLU A 81 7.59 5.57 -4.15
C GLU A 81 6.68 5.40 -2.93
N LEU A 82 6.10 4.21 -2.75
CA LEU A 82 5.26 3.87 -1.62
C LEU A 82 5.99 4.04 -0.28
N ASP A 83 7.20 3.49 -0.18
CA ASP A 83 8.05 3.59 1.02
C ASP A 83 8.35 5.06 1.38
N ASN A 84 8.58 5.92 0.38
CA ASN A 84 8.78 7.35 0.61
C ASN A 84 7.52 8.03 1.14
N TRP A 85 6.35 7.73 0.57
CA TRP A 85 5.08 8.32 1.03
C TRP A 85 4.72 7.87 2.44
N ILE A 86 4.88 6.59 2.74
CA ILE A 86 4.62 6.05 4.08
C ILE A 86 5.61 6.65 5.08
N ALA A 87 6.90 6.74 4.76
CA ALA A 87 7.89 7.36 5.62
C ALA A 87 7.55 8.83 5.96
N LEU A 88 7.04 9.60 4.99
CA LEU A 88 6.58 10.97 5.23
C LEU A 88 5.38 11.01 6.20
N LEU A 89 4.42 10.10 6.05
CA LEU A 89 3.27 9.99 6.95
C LEU A 89 3.68 9.55 8.36
N CYS A 90 4.61 8.59 8.47
CA CYS A 90 5.12 8.10 9.75
C CYS A 90 5.82 9.19 10.57
N ALA A 91 6.25 10.29 9.95
CA ALA A 91 6.80 11.42 10.66
C ALA A 91 5.75 12.24 11.44
N SER A 92 4.46 12.14 11.09
CA SER A 92 3.38 12.91 11.71
C SER A 92 2.34 12.07 12.45
N LEU A 93 2.15 10.80 12.10
CA LEU A 93 1.11 9.94 12.68
C LEU A 93 1.49 8.45 12.67
N ASP A 94 0.78 7.65 13.46
CA ASP A 94 0.94 6.19 13.47
C ASP A 94 0.30 5.56 12.23
N VAL A 95 1.08 4.80 11.46
CA VAL A 95 0.65 4.22 10.18
C VAL A 95 0.66 2.70 10.24
N TYR A 96 -0.50 2.09 9.99
CA TYR A 96 -0.68 0.64 9.91
C TYR A 96 -0.87 0.22 8.46
N LEU A 97 -0.02 -0.67 7.94
CA LEU A 97 -0.10 -1.18 6.57
C LEU A 97 -0.51 -2.65 6.57
N MET A 98 -1.71 -2.93 6.06
CA MET A 98 -2.19 -4.29 5.80
C MET A 98 -1.92 -4.68 4.34
N PRO A 99 -1.51 -5.92 4.06
CA PRO A 99 -1.37 -6.43 2.70
C PRO A 99 -2.73 -6.65 2.04
N GLY A 100 -2.79 -6.40 0.74
CA GLY A 100 -3.91 -6.72 -0.14
C GLY A 100 -3.61 -7.89 -1.08
N LYS A 101 -4.41 -8.00 -2.13
CA LYS A 101 -4.29 -9.04 -3.15
C LYS A 101 -3.17 -8.76 -4.14
N HIS A 102 -2.93 -7.48 -4.41
CA HIS A 102 -1.96 -7.01 -5.39
C HIS A 102 -0.60 -6.69 -4.75
N ASP A 103 -0.46 -6.87 -3.45
CA ASP A 103 0.81 -6.60 -2.75
C ASP A 103 1.73 -7.83 -2.76
N PRO A 104 3.07 -7.64 -2.66
CA PRO A 104 4.06 -8.72 -2.63
C PRO A 104 4.07 -9.46 -1.29
N SER A 105 2.94 -10.07 -0.94
CA SER A 105 2.75 -10.94 0.22
C SER A 105 2.06 -12.24 -0.21
N ASN A 106 2.12 -13.25 0.66
CA ASN A 106 1.41 -14.49 0.43
C ASN A 106 -0.12 -14.24 0.48
N LEU A 107 -0.87 -14.82 -0.45
CA LEU A 107 -2.34 -14.70 -0.52
C LEU A 107 -3.07 -15.60 0.49
N LEU A 108 -2.39 -16.57 1.12
CA LEU A 108 -2.99 -17.45 2.11
C LEU A 108 -3.29 -16.68 3.40
N LEU A 109 -4.49 -16.86 3.93
CA LEU A 109 -4.87 -16.31 5.24
C LEU A 109 -4.30 -17.16 6.39
N PRO A 110 -3.81 -16.53 7.48
CA PRO A 110 -3.55 -15.09 7.61
C PRO A 110 -2.37 -14.66 6.70
N GLN A 111 -2.58 -13.61 5.88
CA GLN A 111 -1.52 -13.07 5.04
C GLN A 111 -0.46 -12.43 5.94
N PRO A 112 0.83 -12.75 5.73
CA PRO A 112 1.88 -12.15 6.51
C PRO A 112 2.02 -10.65 6.19
N PRO A 113 2.51 -9.84 7.13
CA PRO A 113 2.91 -8.47 6.87
C PRO A 113 3.90 -8.37 5.71
N ILE A 114 3.96 -7.20 5.07
CA ILE A 114 4.92 -6.95 3.99
C ILE A 114 6.34 -7.01 4.57
N HIS A 115 7.24 -7.69 3.85
CA HIS A 115 8.58 -7.93 4.35
C HIS A 115 9.38 -6.61 4.49
N PRO A 116 10.11 -6.38 5.60
CA PRO A 116 10.78 -5.10 5.85
C PRO A 116 11.80 -4.65 4.79
N CYS A 117 12.41 -5.60 4.08
CA CYS A 117 13.32 -5.30 2.96
C CYS A 117 12.65 -4.51 1.82
N LEU A 118 11.32 -4.56 1.71
CA LEU A 118 10.57 -3.86 0.67
C LEU A 118 10.23 -2.41 1.06
N LEU A 119 10.25 -2.10 2.36
CA LEU A 119 9.91 -0.79 2.95
C LEU A 119 11.00 -0.32 3.94
N PRO A 120 12.27 -0.19 3.51
CA PRO A 120 13.38 0.11 4.41
C PRO A 120 13.27 1.47 5.10
N TRP A 121 12.68 2.49 4.45
CA TRP A 121 12.56 3.82 5.04
C TRP A 121 11.42 3.88 6.04
N SER A 122 10.27 3.30 5.72
CA SER A 122 9.11 3.23 6.62
C SER A 122 9.47 2.48 7.91
N HIS A 123 10.15 1.34 7.80
CA HIS A 123 10.61 0.58 8.97
C HIS A 123 11.68 1.25 9.82
N SER A 124 12.22 2.39 9.37
CA SER A 124 13.12 3.20 10.20
C SER A 124 12.36 4.06 11.24
N PHE A 125 11.04 4.16 11.13
CA PHE A 125 10.17 4.88 12.08
C PHE A 125 9.48 3.91 13.03
N ASP A 126 9.43 4.27 14.32
CA ASP A 126 8.75 3.48 15.36
C ASP A 126 7.21 3.51 15.23
N THR A 127 6.69 4.53 14.55
CA THR A 127 5.26 4.77 14.25
C THR A 127 4.74 3.95 13.05
N PHE A 128 5.63 3.22 12.36
CA PHE A 128 5.25 2.37 11.25
C PHE A 128 4.98 0.93 11.70
N HIS A 129 3.80 0.41 11.32
CA HIS A 129 3.36 -0.93 11.66
C HIS A 129 2.92 -1.69 10.42
N SER A 130 3.79 -2.57 9.91
CA SER A 130 3.36 -3.57 8.93
C SER A 130 2.64 -4.72 9.66
N VAL A 131 1.39 -4.98 9.28
CA VAL A 131 0.48 -5.89 9.99
C VAL A 131 -0.05 -6.98 9.06
N SER A 132 -0.61 -8.05 9.64
CA SER A 132 -1.19 -9.15 8.86
C SER A 132 -2.55 -8.78 8.26
N ASN A 133 -3.06 -9.60 7.36
CA ASN A 133 -4.48 -9.59 6.99
C ASN A 133 -5.08 -10.99 7.29
N PRO A 134 -6.11 -11.14 8.14
CA PRO A 134 -6.83 -10.11 8.92
C PRO A 134 -5.98 -9.41 10.00
N PHE A 135 -6.46 -8.27 10.50
CA PHE A 135 -5.84 -7.50 11.58
C PHE A 135 -6.87 -7.04 12.62
N GLN A 136 -6.45 -6.98 13.88
CA GLN A 136 -7.26 -6.48 14.99
C GLN A 136 -6.41 -5.57 15.86
N ILE A 137 -6.94 -4.41 16.21
CA ILE A 137 -6.26 -3.39 17.01
C ILE A 137 -7.25 -2.62 17.88
N GLU A 138 -6.80 -2.16 19.04
CA GLU A 138 -7.52 -1.22 19.89
C GLU A 138 -6.87 0.17 19.78
N ILE A 139 -7.64 1.17 19.35
CA ILE A 139 -7.21 2.58 19.24
C ILE A 139 -8.19 3.41 20.07
N ASP A 140 -7.67 4.18 21.03
CA ASP A 140 -8.48 5.05 21.90
C ASP A 140 -9.67 4.34 22.59
N ALA A 141 -9.45 3.12 23.07
CA ALA A 141 -10.44 2.22 23.70
C ALA A 141 -11.57 1.74 22.76
N ILE A 142 -11.37 1.85 21.45
CA ILE A 142 -12.25 1.30 20.42
C ILE A 142 -11.51 0.15 19.72
N GLU A 143 -12.17 -1.00 19.64
CA GLU A 143 -11.66 -2.19 18.97
C GLU A 143 -12.04 -2.17 17.48
N PHE A 144 -11.04 -2.28 16.62
CA PHE A 144 -11.16 -2.35 15.17
C PHE A 144 -10.74 -3.74 14.68
N CYS A 145 -11.63 -4.42 13.96
CA CYS A 145 -11.34 -5.66 13.24
C CYS A 145 -11.38 -5.38 11.74
N LEU A 146 -10.25 -5.52 11.07
CA LEU A 146 -10.09 -5.23 9.66
C LEU A 146 -9.79 -6.50 8.87
N PHE A 147 -10.37 -6.56 7.68
CA PHE A 147 -10.13 -7.60 6.69
C PHE A 147 -10.12 -6.97 5.32
N VAL A 148 -9.07 -7.25 4.53
CA VAL A 148 -9.02 -6.87 3.12
C VAL A 148 -9.52 -8.06 2.31
N GLU A 149 -10.60 -7.87 1.55
CA GLU A 149 -11.22 -8.92 0.75
C GLU A 149 -10.28 -9.43 -0.36
N LEU A 150 -9.85 -10.68 -0.22
CA LEU A 150 -9.18 -11.42 -1.28
C LEU A 150 -10.24 -12.14 -2.13
N PHE A 151 -11.04 -11.42 -2.92
CA PHE A 151 -11.99 -12.11 -3.81
C PHE A 151 -11.22 -13.02 -4.78
N CYS A 152 -11.32 -14.32 -4.52
CA CYS A 152 -11.07 -15.39 -5.47
C CYS A 152 -12.41 -15.62 -6.18
N CYS A 153 -12.52 -15.22 -7.45
CA CYS A 153 -13.65 -15.60 -8.28
C CYS A 153 -13.79 -17.14 -8.23
N TYR A 154 -14.96 -17.62 -7.80
CA TYR A 154 -15.37 -19.02 -7.86
C TYR A 154 -15.97 -19.34 -9.22
#